data_AF-B1L529-F1
#
_entry.id   AF-B1L529-F1
#
_cell.length_a   1.000
_cell.length_b   1.000
_cell.length_c   1.000
_cell.angle_alpha   90.00
_cell.angle_beta   90.00
_cell.angle_gamma   90.00
#
_symmetry.space_group_name_H-M   'P 1'
#
loop_
_entity.id
_entity.type
_entity.pdbx_description
1 polymer ?
#
loop_
_entity_poly.entity_id
_entity_poly.type
_entity_poly.pdbx_seq_one_letter_code
_entity_poly.pdbx_strand_id
1 'polypeptide(L)' 'MFASLGANMEARCPICGSTLEVPDDAIPGELIDCNSCGALLEVFNDNGAISLREAGGVLEDWGE' A
#
# COMPACT_ATOMS: atom_id res chain seq x y z
N MET A 1 -11.49 -20.85 -18.47
CA MET A 1 -12.41 -20.07 -17.60
C MET A 1 -11.96 -20.38 -16.18
N PHE A 2 -11.26 -19.59 -15.39
CA PHE A 2 -10.86 -18.17 -15.28
C PHE A 2 -9.55 -18.24 -14.45
N ALA A 3 -8.55 -17.38 -14.49
CA ALA A 3 -8.36 -16.07 -15.05
C ALA A 3 -6.89 -16.00 -15.47
N SER A 4 -6.61 -15.53 -16.69
CA SER A 4 -5.40 -14.74 -16.85
C SER A 4 -5.58 -13.46 -16.01
N LEU A 5 -4.47 -12.78 -15.69
CA LEU A 5 -4.38 -11.33 -15.46
C LEU A 5 -4.24 -10.86 -14.01
N GLY A 6 -3.12 -10.17 -13.77
CA GLY A 6 -2.78 -9.44 -12.57
C GLY A 6 -1.57 -10.05 -11.90
N ALA A 7 -0.36 -9.59 -12.23
CA ALA A 7 0.75 -9.81 -11.32
C ALA A 7 0.46 -8.91 -10.11
N ASN A 8 -0.10 -9.48 -9.05
CA ASN A 8 -0.37 -8.74 -7.82
C ASN A 8 0.53 -9.38 -6.76
N MET A 9 1.26 -8.57 -5.99
CA MET A 9 1.97 -9.07 -4.82
C MET A 9 1.07 -9.02 -3.58
N GLU A 10 1.28 -9.95 -2.66
CA GLU A 10 0.61 -9.94 -1.37
C GLU A 10 1.45 -9.18 -0.35
N ALA A 11 0.86 -8.14 0.26
CA ALA A 11 1.46 -7.40 1.36
C ALA A 11 0.52 -7.40 2.58
N ARG A 12 1.06 -7.14 3.78
CA ARG A 12 0.25 -7.05 5.00
C ARG A 12 0.07 -5.60 5.40
N CYS A 13 -1.14 -5.24 5.81
CA CYS A 13 -1.40 -3.95 6.42
C CYS A 13 -0.60 -3.85 7.74
N PRO A 14 0.28 -2.85 7.90
CA PRO A 14 1.02 -2.66 9.15
C PRO A 14 0.12 -2.20 10.31
N ILE A 15 -1.13 -1.81 10.05
CA ILE A 15 -2.08 -1.29 11.04
C ILE A 15 -2.96 -2.40 11.63
N CYS A 16 -3.62 -3.18 10.78
CA CYS A 16 -4.57 -4.21 11.22
C CYS A 16 -4.07 -5.65 10.97
N GLY A 17 -3.00 -5.84 10.20
CA GLY A 17 -2.45 -7.15 9.87
C GLY A 17 -3.16 -7.90 8.74
N SER A 18 -4.22 -7.34 8.14
CA SER A 18 -4.93 -7.94 7.00
C SER A 18 -4.04 -8.03 5.76
N THR A 19 -4.23 -9.08 4.94
CA THR A 19 -3.55 -9.21 3.64
C THR A 19 -4.21 -8.30 2.61
N LEU A 20 -3.38 -7.60 1.81
CA LEU A 20 -3.79 -6.78 0.68
C LEU A 20 -3.11 -7.24 -0.59
N GLU A 21 -3.83 -7.15 -1.70
CA GLU A 21 -3.29 -7.31 -3.04
C GLU A 21 -2.77 -5.95 -3.53
N VAL A 22 -1.46 -5.87 -3.75
CA VAL A 22 -0.77 -4.69 -4.27
C VAL A 22 -0.39 -4.97 -5.73
N PRO A 23 -0.67 -4.07 -6.69
CA PRO A 23 -0.29 -4.29 -8.08
C PRO A 23 1.23 -4.43 -8.22
N ASP A 24 1.73 -5.29 -9.13
CA ASP A 24 3.16 -5.47 -9.35
C ASP A 24 3.85 -4.24 -9.94
N ASP A 25 3.09 -3.43 -10.69
CA ASP A 25 3.54 -2.15 -11.23
C ASP A 25 3.48 -1.01 -10.18
N ALA A 26 3.14 -1.31 -8.92
CA ALA A 26 3.12 -0.32 -7.85
C ALA A 26 4.50 0.32 -7.65
N ILE A 27 4.52 1.65 -7.64
CA ILE A 27 5.74 2.44 -7.45
C ILE A 27 5.81 3.02 -6.04
N PRO A 28 7.01 3.23 -5.47
CA PRO A 28 7.16 3.93 -4.21
C PRO A 28 6.50 5.31 -4.23
N GLY A 29 5.70 5.63 -3.21
CA GLY A 29 4.87 6.82 -3.10
C GLY A 29 3.40 6.62 -3.53
N GLU A 30 3.06 5.48 -4.14
CA GLU A 30 1.67 5.15 -4.45
C GLU A 30 0.86 4.89 -3.17
N LEU A 31 -0.40 5.33 -3.16
CA LEU A 31 -1.30 5.23 -2.02
C LEU A 31 -2.31 4.09 -2.23
N ILE A 32 -2.41 3.20 -1.24
CA ILE A 32 -3.28 2.02 -1.25
C ILE A 32 -4.17 2.07 -0.01
N ASP A 33 -5.48 1.95 -0.21
CA ASP A 33 -6.44 1.87 0.89
C ASP A 33 -6.53 0.45 1.45
N CYS A 34 -6.55 0.32 2.77
CA CYS A 34 -6.85 -0.95 3.41
C CYS A 34 -8.36 -1.14 3.55
N ASN A 35 -8.96 -1.97 2.70
CA ASN A 35 -10.39 -2.33 2.78
C ASN A 35 -10.82 -2.97 4.12
N SER A 36 -9.88 -3.39 4.97
CA SER A 36 -10.18 -4.00 6.26
C SER A 36 -10.26 -3.01 7.43
N CYS A 37 -9.42 -1.97 7.47
CA CYS A 37 -9.40 -1.00 8.57
C CYS A 37 -9.57 0.46 8.13
N GLY A 38 -9.59 0.72 6.82
CA GLY A 38 -9.69 2.06 6.22
C GLY A 38 -8.41 2.89 6.37
N ALA A 39 -7.28 2.27 6.71
CA ALA A 39 -6.01 2.98 6.76
C ALA A 39 -5.50 3.25 5.34
N LEU A 40 -5.03 4.48 5.12
CA LEU A 40 -4.29 4.82 3.91
C LEU A 40 -2.84 4.37 4.07
N LEU A 41 -2.37 3.54 3.16
CA LEU A 41 -1.02 2.99 3.15
C LEU A 41 -0.24 3.57 1.99
N GLU A 42 1.06 3.77 2.17
CA GLU A 42 1.97 4.19 1.11
C GLU A 42 2.92 3.04 0.77
N VAL A 43 3.07 2.80 -0.53
CA VAL A 43 4.06 1.89 -1.09
C VAL A 43 5.44 2.51 -0.90
N PHE A 44 6.40 1.76 -0.37
CA PHE A 44 7.79 2.22 -0.27
C PHE A 44 8.75 1.09 -0.64
N ASN A 45 9.98 1.46 -1.00
CA ASN A 45 11.04 0.51 -1.27
C ASN A 45 11.83 0.24 0.01
N ASP A 46 11.85 -1.02 0.45
CA ASP A 46 12.69 -1.52 1.53
C ASP A 46 13.81 -2.39 0.92
N ASN A 47 15.02 -1.83 0.81
CA ASN A 47 16.20 -2.54 0.30
C ASN A 47 16.00 -3.29 -1.04
N GLY A 48 15.22 -2.73 -1.94
CA GLY A 48 14.91 -3.31 -3.25
C GLY A 48 13.62 -4.13 -3.30
N ALA A 49 12.93 -4.32 -2.18
CA ALA A 49 11.61 -4.95 -2.11
C ALA A 49 10.51 -3.91 -1.91
N ILE A 50 9.34 -4.14 -2.49
CA ILE A 50 8.15 -3.30 -2.23
C ILE A 50 7.56 -3.69 -0.88
N SER A 51 7.21 -2.68 -0.07
CA SER A 51 6.59 -2.80 1.24
C SER A 51 5.55 -1.70 1.47
N LEU A 52 4.69 -1.89 2.47
CA LEU A 52 3.63 -0.94 2.84
C LEU A 52 3.91 -0.30 4.19
N ARG A 53 3.78 1.03 4.26
CA ARG A 53 3.79 1.80 5.51
C ARG A 53 2.49 2.59 5.65
N GLU A 54 2.17 3.06 6.85
CA GLU A 54 1.09 4.04 6.98
C GLU A 54 1.43 5.26 6.12
N ALA A 55 0.53 5.65 5.22
CA ALA A 55 0.66 6.92 4.54
C ALA A 55 0.54 7.99 5.62
N GLY A 56 1.66 8.64 5.94
CA GLY A 56 1.69 9.73 6.89
C GLY A 56 0.69 10.76 6.40
N GLY A 57 -0.48 10.80 7.05
CA GLY A 57 -1.43 11.87 6.86
C GLY A 57 -0.64 13.13 7.07
N VAL A 58 -0.52 13.92 6.01
CA VAL A 58 -0.41 15.38 6.08
C VAL A 58 -0.36 15.83 7.53
N LEU A 59 0.85 16.11 8.04
CA LEU A 59 0.95 16.98 9.19
C LEU A 59 0.17 18.21 8.79
N GLU A 60 -0.87 18.54 9.55
CA GLU A 60 -1.74 19.69 9.33
C GLU A 60 -0.92 20.98 9.46
N ASP A 61 -0.12 21.24 8.43
CA ASP A 61 0.73 22.39 8.23
C ASP A 61 0.84 22.65 6.71
N TRP A 62 -0.24 22.39 5.98
CA TRP A 62 -0.43 22.97 4.64
C TRP A 62 -0.68 24.47 4.81
N GLY A 63 0.41 25.22 4.99
CA GLY A 63 0.44 26.67 4.90
C GLY A 63 0.09 27.39 6.19
N GLU A 64 1.14 27.89 6.85
CA GLU A 64 1.18 29.33 7.15
C GLU A 64 1.55 30.13 5.88
#